data_AF-A0A2J8TD84-F1
#
_entry.id   AF-A0A2J8TD84-F1
#
_cell.length_a   1.000
_cell.length_b   1.000
_cell.length_c   1.000
_cell.angle_alpha   90.00
_cell.angle_beta   90.00
_cell.angle_gamma   90.00
#
_symmetry.space_group_name_H-M   'P 1'
#
loop_
_entity.id
_entity.type
_entity.pdbx_description
1 polymer ?
#
loop_
_entity_poly.entity_id
_entity_poly.type
_entity_poly.pdbx_seq_one_letter_code
_entity_poly.pdbx_strand_id
1 'polypeptide(L)' 'MNLDGCAQDPEKREYSSVCVGREDDIKKSERMTAVVHDREVVIFYHKGEYHAMDIRCYRF' A
#
# COMPACT_ATOMS: atom_id res chain seq x y z
N MET A 1 -4.14 -37.86 8.84
CA MET A 1 -4.31 -37.61 7.39
C MET A 1 -5.69 -37.01 7.17
N ASN A 2 -5.79 -35.68 7.06
CA ASN A 2 -6.50 -35.03 5.95
C ASN A 2 -6.17 -33.54 6.03
N LEU A 3 -5.42 -33.11 5.03
CA LEU A 3 -4.81 -31.81 4.86
C LEU A 3 -5.48 -31.27 3.61
N ASP A 4 -6.65 -30.62 3.73
CA ASP A 4 -7.21 -29.98 2.55
C ASP A 4 -8.23 -28.90 2.87
N GLY A 5 -8.06 -27.77 2.19
CA GLY A 5 -9.14 -26.84 1.92
C GLY A 5 -9.46 -25.78 2.98
N CYS A 6 -8.47 -25.08 3.54
CA CYS A 6 -8.75 -23.68 3.90
C CYS A 6 -8.85 -22.92 2.59
N ALA A 7 -10.03 -22.95 1.96
CA ALA A 7 -10.37 -22.08 0.86
C ALA A 7 -10.27 -20.65 1.40
N GLN A 8 -9.07 -20.07 1.32
CA GLN A 8 -8.86 -18.66 1.58
C GLN A 8 -9.55 -17.93 0.44
N ASP A 9 -10.72 -17.40 0.77
CA ASP A 9 -11.49 -16.52 -0.08
C ASP A 9 -10.56 -15.45 -0.71
N PRO A 10 -10.38 -15.43 -2.04
CA PRO A 10 -9.45 -14.53 -2.70
C PRO A 10 -9.80 -13.05 -2.48
N GLU A 11 -11.07 -12.72 -2.17
CA GLU A 11 -11.49 -11.34 -1.90
C GLU A 11 -10.90 -10.77 -0.59
N LYS A 12 -10.56 -11.63 0.39
CA LYS A 12 -10.09 -11.15 1.70
C LYS A 12 -8.63 -10.73 1.72
N ARG A 13 -7.84 -11.12 0.71
CA ARG A 13 -6.41 -10.78 0.63
C ARG A 13 -6.16 -9.35 0.12
N GLU A 14 -7.05 -8.82 -0.73
CA GLU A 14 -6.91 -7.49 -1.33
C GLU A 14 -6.97 -6.32 -0.33
N TYR A 15 -7.53 -6.53 0.87
CA TYR A 15 -7.69 -5.49 1.90
C TYR A 15 -6.71 -5.63 3.07
N SER A 16 -5.69 -6.49 2.95
CA SER A 16 -4.66 -6.63 3.97
C SER A 16 -3.69 -5.43 3.95
N SER A 17 -3.20 -5.01 5.11
CA SER A 17 -2.22 -3.92 5.19
C SER A 17 -0.83 -4.39 4.72
N VAL A 18 -0.12 -3.52 4.01
CA VAL A 18 1.24 -3.76 3.52
C VAL A 18 2.19 -2.75 4.16
N CYS A 19 3.33 -3.22 4.65
CA CYS A 19 4.39 -2.33 5.12
C CYS A 19 5.12 -1.73 3.91
N VAL A 20 5.06 -0.41 3.77
CA VAL A 20 5.55 0.33 2.59
C VAL A 20 6.90 1.03 2.80
N GLY A 21 7.41 1.07 4.03
CA GLY A 21 8.69 1.71 4.36
C GLY A 21 8.80 2.12 5.83
N ARG A 22 9.85 2.88 6.14
CA ARG A 22 10.08 3.47 7.46
C ARG A 22 9.51 4.89 7.53
N GLU A 23 9.03 5.25 8.72
CA GLU A 23 8.46 6.57 8.97
C GLU A 23 9.50 7.70 8.82
N ASP A 24 10.75 7.47 9.23
CA ASP A 24 11.83 8.47 9.13
C ASP A 24 12.14 8.83 7.66
N ASP A 25 12.06 7.85 6.77
CA ASP A 25 12.40 8.03 5.35
C ASP A 25 11.37 8.92 4.66
N ILE A 26 10.07 8.68 4.88
CA ILE A 26 9.01 9.53 4.31
C ILE A 26 8.97 10.92 4.93
N LYS A 27 9.24 11.06 6.24
CA LYS A 27 9.33 12.38 6.88
C LYS A 27 10.47 13.21 6.31
N LYS A 28 11.58 12.58 5.91
CA LYS A 28 12.73 13.23 5.32
C LYS A 28 12.51 13.60 3.85
N SER A 29 11.87 12.74 3.06
CA SER A 29 11.65 12.95 1.63
C SER A 29 10.31 13.64 1.30
N GLU A 30 9.40 13.73 2.26
CA GLU A 30 8.00 14.16 2.15
C GLU A 30 7.14 13.33 1.16
N ARG A 31 7.76 12.34 0.49
CA ARG A 31 7.16 11.52 -0.56
C ARG A 31 7.87 10.18 -0.70
N MET A 32 7.10 9.11 -0.88
CA MET A 32 7.59 7.79 -1.28
C MET A 32 6.62 7.10 -2.24
N THR A 33 7.09 6.08 -2.96
CA THR A 33 6.30 5.25 -3.85
C THR A 33 6.40 3.79 -3.43
N ALA A 34 5.30 3.06 -3.49
CA ALA A 34 5.27 1.64 -3.14
C ALA A 34 4.29 0.87 -4.04
N VAL A 35 4.48 -0.45 -4.11
CA VAL A 35 3.53 -1.36 -4.75
C VAL A 35 2.72 -2.04 -3.64
N VAL A 36 1.41 -1.88 -3.65
CA VAL A 36 0.47 -2.49 -2.69
C VAL A 36 -0.51 -3.34 -3.48
N HIS A 37 -0.46 -4.66 -3.31
CA HIS A 37 -1.32 -5.61 -4.03
C HIS A 37 -1.39 -5.31 -5.55
N ASP A 38 -0.21 -5.19 -6.17
CA ASP A 38 -0.03 -4.88 -7.60
C ASP A 38 -0.48 -3.48 -8.06
N ARG A 39 -0.80 -2.57 -7.11
CA ARG A 39 -1.09 -1.15 -7.40
C ARG A 39 0.07 -0.27 -6.99
N GLU A 40 0.60 0.52 -7.93
CA GLU A 40 1.59 1.55 -7.63
C GLU A 40 0.93 2.77 -7.00
N VAL A 41 1.27 3.02 -5.74
CA VAL A 41 0.78 4.14 -4.95
C VAL A 41 1.91 5.11 -4.63
N VAL A 42 1.57 6.39 -4.58
CA VAL A 42 2.40 7.44 -4.02
C VAL A 42 1.87 7.83 -2.66
N ILE A 43 2.76 7.97 -1.69
CA ILE A 43 2.45 8.35 -0.32
C ILE A 43 3.17 9.67 -0.05
N PHE A 44 2.42 10.67 0.38
CA PHE A 44 2.91 11.99 0.77
C PHE A 44 2.85 12.14 2.29
N TYR A 45 3.82 12.86 2.82
CA TYR A 45 3.77 13.39 4.18
C TYR A 45 3.67 14.92 4.10
N HIS A 46 2.55 15.48 4.53
CA HIS A 46 2.32 16.92 4.46
C HIS A 46 1.63 17.41 5.74
N LYS A 47 2.20 18.45 6.36
CA LYS A 47 1.64 19.10 7.57
C LYS A 47 1.30 18.14 8.73
N GLY A 48 2.05 17.04 8.87
CA GLY A 48 1.83 16.05 9.92
C GLY A 48 0.89 14.90 9.54
N GLU A 49 0.30 14.93 8.34
CA GLU A 49 -0.62 13.90 7.84
C GLU A 49 0.01 13.09 6.70
N TYR A 50 -0.46 11.85 6.56
CA TYR A 50 -0.06 10.93 5.50
C TYR A 50 -1.20 10.78 4.48
N HIS A 51 -0.88 10.89 3.20
CA HIS A 51 -1.85 10.73 2.11
C HIS A 51 -1.34 9.70 1.11
N ALA A 52 -2.09 8.63 0.90
CA ALA A 52 -1.78 7.59 -0.10
C ALA A 52 -2.77 7.68 -1.27
N MET A 53 -2.24 7.67 -2.50
CA MET A 53 -3.02 7.81 -3.73
C MET A 53 -2.37 6.96 -4.83
N ASP A 54 -3.12 6.64 -5.89
CA ASP A 54 -2.51 6.04 -7.10
C ASP A 54 -1.44 6.98 -7.68
N ILE A 55 -0.34 6.41 -8.17
CA ILE A 55 0.75 7.19 -8.76
C ILE A 55 0.35 7.89 -10.07
N ARG A 56 -0.65 7.32 -10.77
CA ARG A 56 -1.11 7.81 -12.07
C ARG A 56 -2.18 8.88 -11.88
N CYS A 57 -1.99 10.03 -12.50
CA CYS A 57 -3.02 11.07 -12.57
C CYS A 57 -4.24 10.55 -13.32
N TYR A 58 -5.43 10.88 -12.81
CA TYR A 58 -6.71 10.56 -13.46
C TYR A 58 -7.01 11.41 -14.70
N ARG A 59 -6.18 12.44 -14.96
CA ARG A 59 -6.24 13.26 -16.16
C ARG A 59 -5.06 12.89 -17.06
N PHE A 60 -5.38 12.57 -18.31
CA PHE A 60 -4.43 12.27 -19.37
C PHE A 60 -3.98 13.56 -20.05
#